data_AF-A0A5N9BAR0-F1
#
_entry.id   AF-A0A5N9BAR0-F1
#
_cell.length_a   1.000
_cell.length_b   1.000
_cell.length_c   1.000
_cell.angle_alpha   90.00
_cell.angle_beta   90.00
_cell.angle_gamma   90.00
#
_symmetry.space_group_name_H-M   'P 1'
#
loop_
_entity.id
_entity.type
_entity.pdbx_description
1 polymer ?
#
loop_
_entity_poly.entity_id
_entity_poly.type
_entity_poly.pdbx_seq_one_letter_code
_entity_poly.pdbx_strand_id
1 'polypeptide(L)'
;MKKILLLILFISFSCSNNQKINGLQEEVEVLRDKYGINHIYANNENDLFFMQGYLAAKDRLFQFEIWRRQATGTVAEIFGEEEFERDLGTRLFKFRGDLEEELNHYHDNGYEIITSYTDGVNAYIREIKENNLELPLEFKILGIEPMEWTPDVVISRHQGLLGNIEDELNIGRAVSIIGEDKVKDLMWFHPKEPSIKLDPRITREDLENDILKLYNAYREPIDFKSNYILNEYRSANNQITELDSKNTIDKYSIGSNNWAISGEKSFNGYPLLANDPHRTIVVPSLRYMAHLVAPGWNVIGGGEPEIPGISIGHNGYGAWGLTV
;
A
#
# COMPACT_ATOMS: atom_id res chain seq x y z
N MET A 1 -37.46 -52.47 24.37
CA MET A 1 -36.44 -51.85 23.50
C MET A 1 -36.06 -50.49 24.09
N LYS A 2 -34.91 -50.39 24.77
CA LYS A 2 -34.40 -49.13 25.33
C LYS A 2 -33.60 -48.41 24.24
N LYS A 3 -34.03 -47.21 23.84
CA LYS A 3 -33.27 -46.34 22.92
C LYS A 3 -32.13 -45.70 23.72
N ILE A 4 -30.89 -46.02 23.36
CA ILE A 4 -29.69 -45.35 23.84
C ILE A 4 -29.53 -44.08 23.00
N LEU A 5 -29.58 -42.92 23.64
CA LEU A 5 -29.31 -41.62 23.03
C LEU A 5 -27.78 -41.43 23.03
N LEU A 6 -27.15 -41.51 21.86
CA LEU A 6 -25.72 -41.26 21.70
C LEU A 6 -25.52 -39.74 21.64
N LEU A 7 -24.96 -39.16 22.69
CA LEU A 7 -24.55 -37.75 22.71
C LEU A 7 -23.19 -37.65 22.01
N ILE A 8 -23.18 -37.15 20.76
CA ILE A 8 -21.94 -36.89 20.03
C ILE A 8 -21.38 -35.56 20.53
N LEU A 9 -20.34 -35.65 21.36
CA LEU A 9 -19.53 -34.49 21.76
C LEU A 9 -18.70 -34.04 20.55
N PHE A 10 -19.09 -32.95 19.90
CA PHE A 10 -18.24 -32.27 18.93
C PHE A 10 -17.12 -31.57 19.70
N ILE A 11 -15.94 -32.20 19.77
CA ILE A 11 -14.71 -31.54 20.21
C ILE A 11 -14.20 -30.72 19.04
N SER A 12 -14.56 -29.44 19.01
CA SER A 12 -13.91 -28.46 18.14
C SER A 12 -12.49 -28.26 18.66
N PHE A 13 -11.50 -28.89 18.03
CA PHE A 13 -10.10 -28.52 18.26
C PHE A 13 -9.88 -27.11 17.71
N SER A 14 -9.97 -26.10 18.58
CA SER A 14 -9.38 -24.80 18.28
C SER A 14 -7.86 -24.97 18.40
N CYS A 15 -7.12 -24.83 17.30
CA CYS A 15 -5.67 -24.76 17.35
C CYS A 15 -5.28 -23.41 17.96
N SER A 16 -5.23 -23.33 19.29
CA SER A 16 -4.60 -22.22 19.99
C SER A 16 -3.09 -22.40 19.93
N ASN A 17 -2.38 -21.51 19.26
CA ASN A 17 -0.93 -21.50 19.23
C ASN A 17 -0.44 -20.29 20.04
N ASN A 18 0.07 -20.54 21.25
CA ASN A 18 0.61 -19.48 22.10
C ASN A 18 2.07 -19.26 21.73
N GLN A 19 2.36 -18.10 21.17
CA GLN A 19 3.71 -17.70 20.77
C GLN A 19 4.14 -16.47 21.55
N LYS A 20 5.37 -16.48 22.07
CA LYS A 20 5.98 -15.29 22.66
C LYS A 20 6.61 -14.47 21.55
N ILE A 21 6.16 -13.23 21.39
CA ILE A 21 6.71 -12.27 20.42
C ILE A 21 7.39 -11.14 21.21
N ASN A 22 8.67 -10.91 20.94
CA ASN A 22 9.41 -9.82 21.58
C ASN A 22 8.91 -8.47 21.02
N GLY A 23 8.54 -7.56 21.91
CA GLY A 23 8.04 -6.22 21.56
C GLY A 23 6.63 -5.93 22.07
N LEU A 24 5.82 -6.99 22.29
CA LEU A 24 4.50 -6.84 22.92
C LEU A 24 4.62 -6.52 24.42
N GLN A 25 3.79 -5.59 24.87
CA GLN A 25 3.70 -5.18 26.28
C GLN A 25 2.71 -6.05 27.05
N GLU A 26 1.60 -6.41 26.41
CA GLU A 26 0.52 -7.22 26.96
C GLU A 26 0.14 -8.39 26.04
N GLU A 27 -0.84 -9.20 26.46
CA GLU A 27 -1.38 -10.28 25.65
C GLU A 27 -2.22 -9.73 24.48
N VAL A 28 -1.98 -10.27 23.29
CA VAL A 28 -2.75 -9.98 22.08
C VAL A 28 -3.36 -11.27 21.56
N GLU A 29 -4.68 -11.29 21.37
CA GLU A 29 -5.38 -12.40 20.74
C GLU A 29 -5.57 -12.12 19.26
N VAL A 30 -5.22 -13.09 18.42
CA VAL A 30 -5.41 -13.01 16.97
C VAL A 30 -6.27 -14.18 16.52
N LEU A 31 -7.45 -13.87 15.99
CA LEU A 31 -8.33 -14.85 15.35
C LEU A 31 -8.21 -14.68 13.85
N ARG A 32 -7.67 -15.68 13.15
CA ARG A 32 -7.64 -15.69 11.68
C ARG A 32 -8.85 -16.42 11.14
N ASP A 33 -9.69 -15.72 10.39
CA ASP A 33 -10.91 -16.29 9.83
C ASP A 33 -10.65 -17.20 8.61
N LYS A 34 -11.71 -17.81 8.07
CA LYS A 34 -11.62 -18.71 6.91
C LYS A 34 -11.23 -18.01 5.60
N TYR A 35 -11.29 -16.68 5.54
CA TYR A 35 -10.86 -15.87 4.39
C TYR A 35 -9.43 -15.35 4.59
N GLY A 36 -8.80 -15.66 5.72
CA GLY A 36 -7.45 -15.25 6.06
C GLY A 36 -7.37 -13.86 6.69
N ILE A 37 -8.50 -13.24 7.06
CA ILE A 37 -8.55 -11.94 7.74
C ILE A 37 -8.12 -12.13 9.19
N ASN A 38 -7.19 -11.29 9.64
CA ASN A 38 -6.75 -11.26 11.02
C ASN A 38 -7.65 -10.33 11.84
N HIS A 39 -8.34 -10.88 12.84
CA HIS A 39 -9.04 -10.12 13.87
C HIS A 39 -8.14 -10.02 15.11
N ILE A 40 -7.61 -8.82 15.34
CA ILE A 40 -6.59 -8.52 16.33
C ILE A 40 -7.26 -7.84 17.53
N TYR A 41 -7.13 -8.45 18.70
CA TYR A 41 -7.63 -7.94 19.97
C TYR A 41 -6.45 -7.67 20.89
N ALA A 42 -6.24 -6.39 21.25
CA ALA A 42 -5.15 -5.94 22.12
C ALA A 42 -5.70 -5.07 23.26
N ASN A 43 -4.92 -4.94 24.33
CA ASN A 43 -5.29 -4.12 25.49
C ASN A 43 -4.82 -2.66 25.38
N ASN A 44 -3.96 -2.35 24.42
CA ASN A 44 -3.43 -1.00 24.18
C ASN A 44 -3.15 -0.77 22.69
N GLU A 45 -2.98 0.50 22.31
CA GLU A 45 -2.79 0.94 20.92
C GLU A 45 -1.45 0.48 20.32
N ASN A 46 -0.38 0.48 21.13
CA ASN A 46 0.95 0.07 20.70
C ASN A 46 0.96 -1.40 20.24
N ASP A 47 0.45 -2.30 21.08
CA ASP A 47 0.36 -3.73 20.78
C ASP A 47 -0.58 -4.02 19.60
N LEU A 48 -1.65 -3.24 19.43
CA LEU A 48 -2.59 -3.37 18.31
C LEU A 48 -1.89 -3.15 16.96
N PHE A 49 -1.21 -2.02 16.82
CA PHE A 49 -0.54 -1.66 15.56
C PHE A 49 0.75 -2.44 15.35
N PHE A 50 1.47 -2.79 16.43
CA PHE A 50 2.58 -3.74 16.37
C PHE A 50 2.13 -5.08 15.79
N MET A 51 1.04 -5.65 16.31
CA MET A 51 0.53 -6.93 15.83
C MET A 51 0.01 -6.83 14.39
N GLN A 52 -0.60 -5.69 14.01
CA GLN A 52 -1.00 -5.44 12.61
C GLN A 52 0.21 -5.53 11.67
N GLY A 53 1.30 -4.82 11.97
CA GLY A 53 2.51 -4.82 11.16
C GLY A 53 3.21 -6.18 11.10
N TYR A 54 3.30 -6.87 12.24
CA TYR A 54 3.85 -8.22 12.29
C TYR A 54 3.07 -9.20 11.40
N LEU A 55 1.74 -9.20 11.45
CA LEU A 55 0.92 -10.13 10.66
C LEU A 55 0.92 -9.76 9.17
N ALA A 56 0.89 -8.47 8.84
CA ALA A 56 0.98 -8.03 7.46
C ALA A 56 2.33 -8.43 6.84
N ALA A 57 3.44 -8.23 7.55
CA ALA A 57 4.76 -8.69 7.13
C ALA A 57 4.82 -10.23 7.00
N LYS A 58 4.21 -10.95 7.94
CA LYS A 58 4.10 -12.43 7.90
C LYS A 58 3.36 -12.95 6.68
N ASP A 59 2.33 -12.24 6.25
CA ASP A 59 1.56 -12.63 5.07
C ASP A 59 2.18 -12.12 3.75
N ARG A 60 2.92 -11.00 3.76
CA ARG A 60 3.29 -10.23 2.56
C ARG A 60 4.77 -9.84 2.47
N LEU A 61 5.66 -10.59 3.13
CA LEU A 61 7.08 -10.22 3.28
C LEU A 61 7.79 -9.78 2.00
N PHE A 62 7.58 -10.49 0.88
CA PHE A 62 8.21 -10.12 -0.40
C PHE A 62 7.69 -8.78 -0.94
N GLN A 63 6.38 -8.56 -0.89
CA GLN A 63 5.75 -7.28 -1.24
C GLN A 63 6.33 -6.14 -0.39
N PHE A 64 6.56 -6.40 0.91
CA PHE A 64 7.15 -5.43 1.84
C PHE A 64 8.60 -5.10 1.49
N GLU A 65 9.45 -6.08 1.18
CA GLU A 65 10.85 -5.79 0.82
C GLU A 65 10.97 -4.98 -0.48
N ILE A 66 10.17 -5.33 -1.50
CA ILE A 66 10.14 -4.56 -2.76
C ILE A 66 9.66 -3.13 -2.51
N TRP A 67 8.61 -2.94 -1.72
CA TRP A 67 8.15 -1.60 -1.35
C TRP A 67 9.25 -0.84 -0.63
N ARG A 68 9.81 -1.41 0.43
CA ARG A 68 10.86 -0.77 1.23
C ARG A 68 11.95 -0.20 0.32
N ARG A 69 12.41 -0.98 -0.66
CA ARG A 69 13.40 -0.54 -1.66
C ARG A 69 12.91 0.61 -2.54
N GLN A 70 11.67 0.56 -3.02
CA GLN A 70 11.08 1.66 -3.78
C GLN A 70 10.93 2.94 -2.94
N ALA A 71 10.64 2.81 -1.65
CA ALA A 71 10.51 3.91 -0.69
C ALA A 71 11.86 4.52 -0.29
N THR A 72 12.91 3.70 -0.19
CA THR A 72 14.26 4.15 0.20
C THR A 72 15.14 4.54 -0.99
N GLY A 73 14.73 4.20 -2.21
CA GLY A 73 15.52 4.41 -3.42
C GLY A 73 16.75 3.52 -3.41
N THR A 74 16.51 2.22 -3.26
CA THR A 74 17.54 1.15 -3.21
C THR A 74 17.12 -0.07 -4.04
N VAL A 75 16.36 0.15 -5.12
CA VAL A 75 15.96 -0.89 -6.07
C VAL A 75 17.15 -1.28 -6.96
N ALA A 76 18.00 -0.32 -7.33
CA ALA A 76 19.19 -0.57 -8.15
C ALA A 76 20.21 -1.49 -7.47
N GLU A 77 20.16 -1.64 -6.14
CA GLU A 77 20.98 -2.61 -5.41
C GLU A 77 20.69 -4.07 -5.80
N ILE A 78 19.46 -4.37 -6.24
CA ILE A 78 19.04 -5.74 -6.59
C ILE A 78 18.84 -5.94 -8.09
N PHE A 79 18.51 -4.88 -8.84
CA PHE A 79 18.23 -4.96 -10.28
C PHE A 79 19.24 -4.21 -11.16
N GLY A 80 20.21 -3.54 -10.56
CA GLY A 80 21.32 -2.90 -11.26
C GLY A 80 21.02 -1.52 -11.83
N GLU A 81 21.86 -1.08 -12.76
CA GLU A 81 21.91 0.28 -13.29
C GLU A 81 20.60 0.74 -13.97
N GLU A 82 19.80 -0.19 -14.49
CA GLU A 82 18.50 0.12 -15.11
C GLU A 82 17.53 0.80 -14.14
N GLU A 83 17.64 0.52 -12.84
CA GLU A 83 16.79 1.11 -11.80
C GLU A 83 17.44 2.34 -11.13
N PHE A 84 18.58 2.83 -11.65
CA PHE A 84 19.31 3.95 -11.07
C PHE A 84 18.52 5.26 -11.08
N GLU A 85 17.83 5.56 -12.18
CA GLU A 85 17.04 6.79 -12.30
C GLU A 85 15.82 6.78 -11.36
N ARG A 86 15.21 5.62 -11.15
CA ARG A 86 14.17 5.41 -10.15
C ARG A 86 14.68 5.74 -8.75
N ASP A 87 15.82 5.18 -8.36
CA ASP A 87 16.41 5.41 -7.04
C ASP A 87 16.77 6.88 -6.82
N LEU A 88 17.32 7.53 -7.85
CA LEU A 88 17.60 8.97 -7.83
C LEU A 88 16.30 9.77 -7.66
N GLY A 89 15.27 9.45 -8.44
CA GLY A 89 13.95 10.06 -8.33
C GLY A 89 13.36 9.89 -6.93
N THR A 90 13.27 8.68 -6.40
CA THR A 90 12.80 8.43 -5.03
C THR A 90 13.52 9.31 -4.03
N ARG A 91 14.86 9.36 -4.09
CA ARG A 91 15.66 10.15 -3.15
C ARG A 91 15.40 11.65 -3.28
N LEU A 92 15.09 12.18 -4.46
CA LEU A 92 14.68 13.59 -4.63
C LEU A 92 13.35 13.88 -3.92
N PHE A 93 12.40 12.94 -3.97
CA PHE A 93 11.06 13.10 -3.39
C PHE A 93 10.94 12.63 -1.92
N LYS A 94 12.01 12.13 -1.30
CA LYS A 94 12.00 11.78 0.13
C LYS A 94 11.72 13.00 1.01
N PHE A 95 10.82 12.82 1.97
CA PHE A 95 10.63 13.75 3.07
C PHE A 95 11.89 13.81 3.95
N ARG A 96 12.26 15.03 4.39
CA ARG A 96 13.47 15.31 5.18
C ARG A 96 13.22 16.25 6.35
N GLY A 97 11.95 16.55 6.64
CA GLY A 97 11.58 17.36 7.79
C GLY A 97 11.58 16.52 9.08
N ASP A 98 11.00 17.10 10.12
CA ASP A 98 10.75 16.39 11.38
C ASP A 98 9.70 15.29 11.17
N LEU A 99 10.08 14.04 11.42
CA LEU A 99 9.19 12.90 11.21
C LEU A 99 8.10 12.82 12.29
N GLU A 100 8.37 13.22 13.52
CA GLU A 100 7.35 13.21 14.57
C GLU A 100 6.25 14.23 14.24
N GLU A 101 6.66 15.44 13.85
CA GLU A 101 5.74 16.48 13.40
C GLU A 101 4.93 16.03 12.17
N GLU A 102 5.57 15.51 11.13
CA GLU A 102 4.88 15.03 9.92
C GLU A 102 3.88 13.92 10.25
N LEU A 103 4.29 12.89 11.01
CA LEU A 103 3.43 11.76 11.30
C LEU A 103 2.23 12.12 12.19
N ASN A 104 2.40 13.10 13.09
CA ASN A 104 1.32 13.58 13.94
C ASN A 104 0.27 14.46 13.21
N HIS A 105 0.49 14.82 11.94
CA HIS A 105 -0.56 15.43 11.11
C HIS A 105 -1.66 14.44 10.69
N TYR A 106 -1.36 13.14 10.68
CA TYR A 106 -2.31 12.10 10.27
C TYR A 106 -3.19 11.61 11.43
N HIS A 107 -2.67 11.68 12.66
CA HIS A 107 -3.36 11.33 13.89
C HIS A 107 -2.61 11.93 15.08
N ASP A 108 -3.28 12.23 16.20
CA ASP A 108 -2.65 12.80 17.40
C ASP A 108 -1.51 11.92 17.96
N ASN A 109 -1.60 10.59 17.76
CA ASN A 109 -0.59 9.58 18.10
C ASN A 109 0.08 8.98 16.85
N GLY A 110 0.16 9.73 15.74
CA GLY A 110 0.56 9.20 14.44
C GLY A 110 1.97 8.63 14.44
N TYR A 111 2.91 9.31 15.09
CA TYR A 111 4.29 8.85 15.25
C TYR A 111 4.36 7.53 16.01
N GLU A 112 3.64 7.39 17.13
CA GLU A 112 3.61 6.17 17.94
C GLU A 112 2.97 5.00 17.18
N ILE A 113 1.83 5.24 16.51
CA ILE A 113 1.11 4.22 15.73
C ILE A 113 2.02 3.66 14.63
N ILE A 114 2.65 4.54 13.84
CA ILE A 114 3.49 4.14 12.72
C ILE A 114 4.78 3.48 13.21
N THR A 115 5.37 3.99 14.29
CA THR A 115 6.54 3.35 14.91
C THR A 115 6.21 1.94 15.39
N SER A 116 5.11 1.78 16.13
CA SER A 116 4.62 0.47 16.61
C SER A 116 4.42 -0.50 15.46
N TYR A 117 3.80 -0.04 14.38
CA TYR A 117 3.59 -0.82 13.16
C TYR A 117 4.91 -1.30 12.54
N THR A 118 5.88 -0.38 12.34
CA THR A 118 7.20 -0.75 11.80
C THR A 118 7.99 -1.66 12.73
N ASP A 119 7.85 -1.51 14.05
CA ASP A 119 8.47 -2.39 15.04
C ASP A 119 7.91 -3.82 14.94
N GLY A 120 6.61 -3.97 14.67
CA GLY A 120 5.96 -5.23 14.39
C GLY A 120 6.49 -5.90 13.13
N VAL A 121 6.60 -5.15 12.03
CA VAL A 121 7.23 -5.61 10.78
C VAL A 121 8.65 -6.12 11.06
N ASN A 122 9.43 -5.34 11.79
CA ASN A 122 10.82 -5.67 12.12
C ASN A 122 10.92 -6.88 13.06
N ALA A 123 9.98 -7.04 13.98
CA ALA A 123 9.94 -8.21 14.85
C ALA A 123 9.79 -9.51 14.05
N TYR A 124 8.95 -9.53 13.01
CA TYR A 124 8.83 -10.69 12.12
C TYR A 124 10.10 -10.92 11.29
N ILE A 125 10.72 -9.86 10.78
CA ILE A 125 12.01 -9.95 10.04
C ILE A 125 13.11 -10.52 10.93
N ARG A 126 13.20 -10.08 12.18
CA ARG A 126 14.15 -10.64 13.17
C ARG A 126 13.85 -12.08 13.50
N GLU A 127 12.58 -12.44 13.69
CA GLU A 127 12.17 -13.82 13.95
C GLU A 127 12.62 -14.78 12.84
N ILE A 128 12.51 -14.37 11.58
CA ILE A 128 13.01 -15.16 10.45
C ILE A 128 14.52 -15.40 10.57
N LYS A 129 15.29 -14.36 10.88
CA LYS A 129 16.75 -14.43 10.98
C LYS A 129 17.20 -15.24 12.19
N GLU A 130 16.60 -15.01 13.35
CA GLU A 130 16.95 -15.66 14.62
C GLU A 130 16.58 -17.15 14.63
N ASN A 131 15.45 -17.52 14.03
CA ASN A 131 14.97 -18.91 13.98
C ASN A 131 15.33 -19.62 12.68
N ASN A 132 16.06 -18.96 11.77
CA ASN A 132 16.40 -19.47 10.44
C ASN A 132 15.17 -20.00 9.68
N LEU A 133 14.08 -19.24 9.71
CA LEU A 133 12.84 -19.61 9.01
C LEU A 133 13.05 -19.54 7.50
N GLU A 134 12.38 -20.44 6.78
CA GLU A 134 12.47 -20.48 5.33
C GLU A 134 11.82 -19.23 4.72
N LEU A 135 12.61 -18.46 3.97
CA LEU A 135 12.11 -17.30 3.23
C LEU A 135 11.18 -17.73 2.09
N PRO A 136 10.19 -16.89 1.72
CA PRO A 136 9.40 -17.08 0.52
C PRO A 136 10.27 -17.30 -0.73
N LEU A 137 9.75 -18.04 -1.69
CA LEU A 137 10.48 -18.48 -2.87
C LEU A 137 11.11 -17.32 -3.65
N GLU A 138 10.43 -16.18 -3.71
CA GLU A 138 10.86 -14.98 -4.42
C GLU A 138 12.21 -14.46 -3.92
N PHE A 139 12.45 -14.50 -2.60
CA PHE A 139 13.74 -14.12 -2.01
C PHE A 139 14.88 -15.02 -2.49
N LYS A 140 14.61 -16.34 -2.56
CA LYS A 140 15.61 -17.33 -3.00
C LYS A 140 15.94 -17.16 -4.48
N ILE A 141 14.92 -16.96 -5.31
CA ILE A 141 15.08 -16.79 -6.76
C ILE A 141 15.87 -15.53 -7.09
N LEU A 142 15.70 -14.46 -6.32
CA LEU A 142 16.38 -13.18 -6.51
C LEU A 142 17.71 -13.07 -5.74
N GLY A 143 17.96 -13.96 -4.78
CA GLY A 143 19.16 -13.90 -3.93
C GLY A 143 19.17 -12.69 -2.98
N ILE A 144 17.99 -12.28 -2.49
CA ILE A 144 17.85 -11.11 -1.62
C ILE A 144 17.36 -11.52 -0.23
N GLU A 145 17.50 -10.63 0.74
CA GLU A 145 17.01 -10.80 2.12
C GLU A 145 16.14 -9.60 2.51
N PRO A 146 15.14 -9.79 3.40
CA PRO A 146 14.37 -8.68 3.95
C PRO A 146 15.24 -7.83 4.89
N MET A 147 15.06 -6.52 4.81
CA MET A 147 15.71 -5.57 5.71
C MET A 147 14.70 -4.86 6.60
N GLU A 148 15.16 -4.43 7.78
CA GLU A 148 14.33 -3.70 8.73
C GLU A 148 13.82 -2.36 8.13
N TRP A 149 12.61 -2.03 8.52
CA TRP A 149 11.89 -0.82 8.20
C TRP A 149 12.15 0.27 9.24
N THR A 150 12.01 1.50 8.78
CA THR A 150 11.95 2.71 9.60
C THR A 150 10.61 3.41 9.32
N PRO A 151 10.11 4.26 10.22
CA PRO A 151 8.84 4.99 10.01
C PRO A 151 8.78 5.79 8.69
N ASP A 152 9.93 6.23 8.16
CA ASP A 152 10.01 6.95 6.88
C ASP A 152 9.62 6.08 5.66
N VAL A 153 9.69 4.75 5.77
CA VAL A 153 9.22 3.82 4.73
C VAL A 153 7.71 3.93 4.56
N VAL A 154 6.97 4.01 5.66
CA VAL A 154 5.50 4.09 5.68
C VAL A 154 5.03 5.42 5.07
N ILE A 155 5.69 6.53 5.40
CA ILE A 155 5.34 7.86 4.84
C ILE A 155 5.97 8.13 3.48
N SER A 156 6.52 7.11 2.83
CA SER A 156 7.04 7.28 1.47
C SER A 156 5.92 7.75 0.54
N ARG A 157 6.09 8.94 -0.03
CA ARG A 157 5.17 9.51 -1.04
C ARG A 157 5.18 8.71 -2.35
N HIS A 158 5.93 7.61 -2.39
CA HIS A 158 6.04 6.70 -3.52
C HIS A 158 4.70 6.08 -3.89
N GLN A 159 3.83 5.75 -2.93
CA GLN A 159 2.55 5.08 -3.19
C GLN A 159 1.33 5.95 -2.87
N GLY A 160 1.55 7.26 -2.70
CA GLY A 160 0.47 8.22 -2.52
C GLY A 160 -0.47 8.25 -3.73
N LEU A 161 -1.75 8.47 -3.46
CA LEU A 161 -2.71 8.89 -4.48
C LEU A 161 -2.34 10.31 -4.92
N LEU A 162 -2.08 10.47 -6.20
CA LEU A 162 -1.65 11.73 -6.80
C LEU A 162 -2.25 11.86 -8.18
N GLY A 163 -2.23 13.08 -8.70
CA GLY A 163 -2.76 13.37 -10.02
C GLY A 163 -2.10 14.60 -10.62
N ASN A 164 -2.67 15.02 -11.75
CA ASN A 164 -2.49 16.27 -12.49
C ASN A 164 -1.07 16.74 -12.89
N ILE A 165 0.04 16.20 -12.40
CA ILE A 165 1.37 16.76 -12.74
C ILE A 165 1.68 16.74 -14.24
N GLU A 166 1.29 15.67 -14.94
CA GLU A 166 1.44 15.58 -16.41
C GLU A 166 0.51 16.58 -17.11
N ASP A 167 -0.73 16.72 -16.63
CA ASP A 167 -1.70 17.68 -17.16
C ASP A 167 -1.21 19.12 -16.98
N GLU A 168 -0.73 19.49 -15.79
CA GLU A 168 -0.17 20.80 -15.49
C GLU A 168 0.99 21.14 -16.43
N LEU A 169 1.92 20.19 -16.64
CA LEU A 169 3.04 20.38 -17.57
C LEU A 169 2.55 20.52 -19.01
N ASN A 170 1.59 19.71 -19.44
CA ASN A 170 1.05 19.75 -20.79
C ASN A 170 0.22 21.02 -21.05
N ILE A 171 -0.52 21.52 -20.05
CA ILE A 171 -1.20 22.82 -20.08
C ILE A 171 -0.14 23.92 -20.24
N GLY A 172 0.92 23.91 -19.43
CA GLY A 172 1.99 24.90 -19.53
C GLY A 172 2.66 24.90 -20.91
N ARG A 173 2.96 23.71 -21.45
CA ARG A 173 3.47 23.54 -22.83
C ARG A 173 2.50 24.11 -23.86
N ALA A 174 1.21 23.80 -23.75
CA ALA A 174 0.19 24.32 -24.66
C ALA A 174 0.11 25.86 -24.60
N VAL A 175 0.08 26.44 -23.40
CA VAL A 175 0.06 27.90 -23.21
C VAL A 175 1.28 28.55 -23.85
N SER A 176 2.47 27.95 -23.73
CA SER A 176 3.71 28.47 -24.34
C SER A 176 3.70 28.46 -25.88
N ILE A 177 2.84 27.65 -26.51
CA ILE A 177 2.77 27.48 -27.97
C ILE A 177 1.62 28.30 -28.57
N ILE A 178 0.42 28.19 -27.99
CA ILE A 178 -0.82 28.74 -28.57
C ILE A 178 -1.47 29.86 -27.74
N GLY A 179 -0.89 30.21 -26.58
CA GLY A 179 -1.41 31.24 -25.69
C GLY A 179 -2.58 30.79 -24.81
N GLU A 180 -2.82 31.55 -23.73
CA GLU A 180 -3.82 31.23 -22.69
C GLU A 180 -5.24 31.10 -23.24
N ASP A 181 -5.69 32.08 -24.03
CA ASP A 181 -7.06 32.13 -24.57
C ASP A 181 -7.38 30.88 -25.39
N LYS A 182 -6.44 30.45 -26.25
CA LYS A 182 -6.65 29.29 -27.10
C LYS A 182 -6.65 27.97 -26.34
N VAL A 183 -5.85 27.86 -25.27
CA VAL A 183 -5.90 26.69 -24.39
C VAL A 183 -7.24 26.62 -23.66
N LYS A 184 -7.74 27.75 -23.15
CA LYS A 184 -9.06 27.82 -22.51
C LYS A 184 -10.21 27.50 -23.46
N ASP A 185 -10.08 27.81 -24.75
CA ASP A 185 -11.05 27.41 -25.76
C ASP A 185 -11.08 25.88 -26.01
N LEU A 186 -9.95 25.20 -25.82
CA LEU A 186 -9.76 23.78 -26.19
C LEU A 186 -9.87 22.82 -25.00
N MET A 187 -9.60 23.29 -23.79
CA MET A 187 -9.57 22.48 -22.57
C MET A 187 -10.70 22.85 -21.62
N TRP A 188 -11.25 21.83 -20.95
CA TRP A 188 -12.36 21.98 -20.01
C TRP A 188 -11.86 22.15 -18.57
N PHE A 189 -11.97 23.35 -18.02
CA PHE A 189 -11.53 23.67 -16.64
C PHE A 189 -12.65 23.79 -15.60
N HIS A 190 -13.91 23.58 -16.01
CA HIS A 190 -15.06 23.74 -15.11
C HIS A 190 -15.00 22.81 -13.88
N PRO A 191 -15.61 23.22 -12.75
CA PRO A 191 -16.49 24.38 -12.60
C PRO A 191 -15.77 25.70 -12.30
N LYS A 192 -14.43 25.70 -12.35
CA LYS A 192 -13.61 26.87 -12.03
C LYS A 192 -12.94 27.44 -13.28
N GLU A 193 -12.39 28.63 -13.12
CA GLU A 193 -11.63 29.33 -14.17
C GLU A 193 -10.22 29.59 -13.62
N PRO A 194 -9.34 28.59 -13.64
CA PRO A 194 -7.98 28.75 -13.12
C PRO A 194 -7.18 29.73 -13.98
N SER A 195 -6.22 30.39 -13.33
CA SER A 195 -5.18 31.12 -14.04
C SER A 195 -4.17 30.12 -14.58
N ILE A 196 -4.05 30.02 -15.91
CA ILE A 196 -3.04 29.19 -16.59
C ILE A 196 -1.87 30.03 -17.11
N LYS A 197 -1.78 31.28 -16.65
CA LYS A 197 -0.69 32.20 -16.99
C LYS A 197 0.64 31.64 -16.53
N LEU A 198 1.59 31.53 -17.45
CA LEU A 198 2.97 31.15 -17.13
C LEU A 198 3.67 32.28 -16.38
N ASP A 199 4.47 31.91 -15.37
CA ASP A 199 5.41 32.83 -14.74
C ASP A 199 6.42 33.32 -15.79
N PRO A 200 6.74 34.63 -15.87
CA PRO A 200 7.68 35.16 -16.86
C PRO A 200 9.08 34.52 -16.84
N ARG A 201 9.45 33.85 -15.73
CA ARG A 201 10.72 33.10 -15.60
C ARG A 201 10.70 31.75 -16.33
N ILE A 202 9.53 31.23 -16.66
CA ILE A 202 9.37 29.95 -17.37
C ILE A 202 9.35 30.24 -18.87
N THR A 203 10.36 29.73 -19.58
CA THR A 203 10.45 29.84 -21.02
C THR A 203 9.88 28.61 -21.71
N ARG A 204 9.61 28.73 -23.01
CA ARG A 204 9.23 27.57 -23.83
C ARG A 204 10.32 26.50 -23.87
N GLU A 205 11.59 26.91 -23.94
CA GLU A 205 12.73 25.99 -23.93
C GLU A 205 12.79 25.18 -22.62
N ASP A 206 12.51 25.82 -21.48
CA ASP A 206 12.42 25.12 -20.20
C ASP A 206 11.40 23.97 -20.24
N LEU A 207 10.22 24.24 -20.82
CA LEU A 207 9.09 23.30 -20.92
C LEU A 207 9.29 22.21 -21.98
N GLU A 208 10.18 22.40 -22.95
CA GLU A 208 10.55 21.38 -23.95
C GLU A 208 11.46 20.28 -23.36
N ASN A 209 12.11 20.54 -22.23
CA ASN A 209 12.90 19.54 -21.52
C ASN A 209 12.01 18.42 -20.94
N ASP A 210 12.64 17.27 -20.70
CA ASP A 210 12.03 16.15 -19.99
C ASP A 210 12.04 16.38 -18.47
N ILE A 211 11.24 17.35 -18.03
CA ILE A 211 11.15 17.77 -16.62
C ILE A 211 10.71 16.62 -15.71
N LEU A 212 9.86 15.73 -16.22
CA LEU A 212 9.31 14.62 -15.45
C LEU A 212 10.11 13.33 -15.56
N LYS A 213 11.27 13.30 -16.22
CA LYS A 213 12.08 12.08 -16.40
C LYS A 213 12.23 11.26 -15.12
N LEU A 214 12.81 11.88 -14.09
CA LEU A 214 13.06 11.22 -12.79
C LEU A 214 11.76 10.97 -12.01
N TYR A 215 10.76 11.83 -12.19
CA TYR A 215 9.43 11.65 -11.61
C TYR A 215 8.78 10.36 -12.15
N ASN A 216 8.76 10.21 -13.47
CA ASN A 216 8.20 9.07 -14.16
C ASN A 216 8.98 7.78 -13.83
N ALA A 217 10.32 7.85 -13.85
CA ALA A 217 11.16 6.71 -13.49
C ALA A 217 10.89 6.20 -12.07
N TYR A 218 10.70 7.10 -11.08
CA TYR A 218 10.37 6.63 -9.74
C TYR A 218 8.96 6.07 -9.64
N ARG A 219 7.99 6.63 -10.38
CA ARG A 219 6.57 6.25 -10.33
C ARG A 219 6.19 4.99 -11.11
N GLU A 220 7.01 4.61 -12.08
CA GLU A 220 6.72 3.46 -12.93
C GLU A 220 6.67 2.16 -12.09
N PRO A 221 5.76 1.21 -12.35
CA PRO A 221 5.82 -0.10 -11.71
C PRO A 221 7.15 -0.82 -11.98
N ILE A 222 7.59 -1.70 -11.08
CA ILE A 222 8.75 -2.55 -11.34
C ILE A 222 8.34 -3.62 -12.35
N ASP A 223 9.12 -3.73 -13.44
CA ASP A 223 9.02 -4.83 -14.39
C ASP A 223 10.08 -5.89 -14.05
N PHE A 224 9.63 -7.08 -13.64
CA PHE A 224 10.54 -8.16 -13.22
C PHE A 224 11.10 -8.90 -14.44
N LYS A 225 12.38 -8.64 -14.74
CA LYS A 225 13.05 -9.18 -15.92
C LYS A 225 13.79 -10.50 -15.63
N SER A 226 14.03 -11.27 -16.69
CA SER A 226 14.71 -12.56 -16.59
C SER A 226 16.15 -12.47 -16.11
N ASN A 227 16.84 -11.37 -16.41
CA ASN A 227 18.18 -11.09 -15.95
C ASN A 227 18.26 -10.74 -14.44
N TYR A 228 17.14 -10.54 -13.75
CA TYR A 228 17.11 -10.31 -12.29
C TYR A 228 17.09 -11.62 -11.49
N ILE A 229 16.67 -12.73 -12.11
CA ILE A 229 16.65 -14.06 -11.46
C ILE A 229 18.07 -14.61 -11.35
N LEU A 230 18.45 -15.28 -10.26
CA LEU A 230 19.75 -15.95 -10.16
C LEU A 230 19.87 -17.09 -11.19
N ASN A 231 21.08 -17.27 -11.75
CA ASN A 231 21.34 -18.21 -12.84
C ASN A 231 20.84 -19.65 -12.58
N GLU A 232 20.93 -20.13 -11.34
CA GLU A 232 20.49 -21.48 -10.95
C GLU A 232 18.97 -21.70 -11.02
N TYR A 233 18.18 -20.63 -10.96
CA TYR A 233 16.72 -20.68 -11.11
C TYR A 233 16.25 -20.27 -12.52
N ARG A 234 17.16 -19.92 -13.44
CA ARG A 234 16.81 -19.60 -14.82
C ARG A 234 16.56 -20.88 -15.61
N SER A 235 15.43 -20.95 -16.30
CA SER A 235 15.19 -22.00 -17.29
C SER A 235 16.15 -21.86 -18.47
N ALA A 236 16.72 -22.96 -18.96
CA ALA A 236 17.61 -22.99 -20.12
C ALA A 236 16.97 -22.43 -21.41
N ASN A 237 15.63 -22.38 -21.46
CA ASN A 237 14.86 -21.86 -22.59
C ASN A 237 14.36 -20.42 -22.39
N ASN A 238 14.77 -19.70 -21.32
CA ASN A 238 14.20 -18.40 -20.91
C ASN A 238 12.66 -18.40 -20.88
N GLN A 239 12.04 -19.55 -20.66
CA GLN A 239 10.61 -19.67 -20.40
C GLN A 239 10.31 -19.25 -18.95
N ILE A 240 10.68 -18.02 -18.60
CA ILE A 240 9.72 -17.28 -17.79
C ILE A 240 8.50 -17.25 -18.68
N THR A 241 7.37 -17.69 -18.16
CA THR A 241 6.11 -17.47 -18.84
C THR A 241 6.05 -15.97 -19.03
N GLU A 242 6.44 -15.48 -20.21
CA GLU A 242 5.92 -14.24 -20.75
C GLU A 242 4.42 -14.47 -20.66
N LEU A 243 3.83 -14.06 -19.53
CA LEU A 243 2.46 -13.61 -19.55
C LEU A 243 2.52 -12.58 -20.66
N ASP A 244 2.04 -12.98 -21.84
CA ASP A 244 1.85 -12.17 -23.02
C ASP A 244 0.86 -11.09 -22.62
N SER A 245 1.35 -10.17 -21.80
CA SER A 245 0.76 -8.92 -21.47
C SER A 245 1.07 -8.09 -22.70
N LYS A 246 0.29 -8.36 -23.75
CA LYS A 246 -0.26 -7.25 -24.52
C LYS A 246 -0.97 -6.37 -23.50
N ASN A 247 -0.18 -5.52 -22.86
CA ASN A 247 -0.56 -4.42 -22.01
C ASN A 247 -1.34 -3.46 -22.90
N THR A 248 -2.56 -3.86 -23.24
CA THR A 248 -3.61 -2.91 -23.51
C THR A 248 -3.87 -2.26 -22.16
N ILE A 249 -3.01 -1.28 -21.82
CA ILE A 249 -3.25 -0.36 -20.73
C ILE A 249 -4.48 0.41 -21.17
N ASP A 250 -5.65 -0.10 -20.82
CA ASP A 250 -6.87 0.65 -20.95
C ASP A 250 -6.78 1.77 -19.90
N LYS A 251 -6.54 2.99 -20.39
CA LYS A 251 -6.45 4.19 -19.57
C LYS A 251 -7.74 4.45 -18.79
N TYR A 252 -8.85 3.83 -19.19
CA TYR A 252 -10.15 3.89 -18.52
C TYR A 252 -10.42 2.73 -17.57
N SER A 253 -9.48 1.80 -17.38
CA SER A 253 -9.64 0.66 -16.46
C SER A 253 -9.52 1.03 -14.97
N ILE A 254 -8.93 2.19 -14.67
CA ILE A 254 -8.91 2.76 -13.33
C ILE A 254 -10.14 3.65 -13.17
N GLY A 255 -10.83 3.48 -12.06
CA GLY A 255 -12.05 4.22 -11.74
C GLY A 255 -12.48 3.92 -10.32
N SER A 256 -13.63 4.43 -9.93
CA SER A 256 -14.25 4.08 -8.64
C SER A 256 -15.73 4.41 -8.69
N ASN A 257 -16.53 3.60 -7.99
CA ASN A 257 -17.89 3.96 -7.64
C ASN A 257 -17.99 4.20 -6.12
N ASN A 258 -18.88 5.10 -5.72
CA ASN A 258 -19.23 5.26 -4.31
C ASN A 258 -20.67 5.76 -4.17
N TRP A 259 -21.48 5.05 -3.38
CA TRP A 259 -22.84 5.45 -3.05
C TRP A 259 -23.01 5.62 -1.54
N ALA A 260 -23.56 6.76 -1.13
CA ALA A 260 -24.01 7.01 0.24
C ALA A 260 -25.52 7.28 0.22
N ILE A 261 -26.28 6.43 0.92
CA ILE A 261 -27.73 6.50 1.01
C ILE A 261 -28.13 6.84 2.44
N SER A 262 -28.92 7.91 2.60
CA SER A 262 -29.47 8.30 3.90
C SER A 262 -30.42 7.24 4.46
N GLY A 263 -30.52 7.14 5.79
CA GLY A 263 -31.45 6.22 6.45
C GLY A 263 -32.92 6.42 6.04
N GLU A 264 -33.33 7.65 5.70
CA GLU A 264 -34.66 7.96 5.17
C GLU A 264 -35.00 7.23 3.86
N LYS A 265 -33.98 6.76 3.13
CA LYS A 265 -34.10 6.06 1.85
C LYS A 265 -33.79 4.57 1.94
N SER A 266 -33.51 4.04 3.13
CA SER A 266 -33.21 2.63 3.36
C SER A 266 -34.38 1.91 4.06
N PHE A 267 -34.50 0.60 3.85
CA PHE A 267 -35.61 -0.19 4.39
C PHE A 267 -35.59 -0.34 5.91
N ASN A 268 -34.42 -0.15 6.54
CA ASN A 268 -34.19 -0.35 7.97
C ASN A 268 -33.92 0.98 8.71
N GLY A 269 -33.98 2.13 8.04
CA GLY A 269 -33.75 3.44 8.63
C GLY A 269 -32.26 3.77 8.89
N TYR A 270 -31.32 2.89 8.54
CA TYR A 270 -29.89 3.11 8.72
C TYR A 270 -29.22 3.56 7.42
N PRO A 271 -28.18 4.42 7.46
CA PRO A 271 -27.40 4.76 6.28
C PRO A 271 -26.77 3.53 5.63
N LEU A 272 -26.65 3.54 4.29
CA LEU A 272 -25.95 2.51 3.53
C LEU A 272 -24.78 3.15 2.77
N LEU A 273 -23.62 2.52 2.84
CA LEU A 273 -22.44 2.87 2.05
C LEU A 273 -22.07 1.69 1.15
N ALA A 274 -21.84 1.97 -0.13
CA ALA A 274 -21.22 1.04 -1.06
C ALA A 274 -19.98 1.70 -1.65
N ASN A 275 -18.79 1.18 -1.31
CA ASN A 275 -17.52 1.63 -1.85
C ASN A 275 -16.92 0.57 -2.77
N ASP A 276 -16.57 0.96 -3.99
CA ASP A 276 -16.18 0.05 -5.07
C ASP A 276 -15.03 0.69 -5.90
N PRO A 277 -13.79 0.71 -5.36
CA PRO A 277 -12.64 1.23 -6.07
C PRO A 277 -12.15 0.25 -7.15
N HIS A 278 -11.96 0.72 -8.38
CA HIS A 278 -11.44 -0.09 -9.49
C HIS A 278 -9.94 0.13 -9.62
N ARG A 279 -9.17 -0.82 -9.10
CA ARG A 279 -7.71 -0.80 -9.08
C ARG A 279 -7.15 -2.00 -9.84
N THR A 280 -5.90 -1.89 -10.25
CA THR A 280 -5.17 -2.97 -10.93
C THR A 280 -5.26 -4.27 -10.12
N ILE A 281 -5.64 -5.35 -10.80
CA ILE A 281 -5.62 -6.70 -10.22
C ILE A 281 -4.19 -7.20 -10.29
N VAL A 282 -3.55 -7.35 -9.13
CA VAL A 282 -2.17 -7.81 -8.99
C VAL A 282 -2.09 -8.90 -7.92
N VAL A 283 -1.05 -9.73 -8.01
CA VAL A 283 -0.73 -10.74 -7.01
C VAL A 283 0.66 -10.43 -6.46
N PRO A 284 0.83 -10.22 -5.14
CA PRO A 284 -0.22 -10.12 -4.12
C PRO A 284 -1.12 -8.87 -4.27
N SER A 285 -2.37 -8.94 -3.78
CA SER A 285 -3.34 -7.81 -3.87
C SER A 285 -2.82 -6.54 -3.19
N LEU A 286 -3.14 -5.37 -3.76
CA LEU A 286 -2.90 -4.03 -3.17
C LEU A 286 -3.74 -3.77 -1.90
N ARG A 287 -4.65 -4.68 -1.55
CA ARG A 287 -5.52 -4.56 -0.37
C ARG A 287 -5.22 -5.68 0.61
N TYR A 288 -5.12 -5.30 1.87
CA TYR A 288 -4.98 -6.15 3.03
C TYR A 288 -6.10 -5.85 4.01
N MET A 289 -6.85 -6.88 4.38
CA MET A 289 -8.01 -6.76 5.27
C MET A 289 -7.60 -7.12 6.71
N ALA A 290 -8.02 -6.30 7.67
CA ALA A 290 -7.81 -6.57 9.08
C ALA A 290 -8.99 -6.04 9.90
N HIS A 291 -9.18 -6.61 11.09
CA HIS A 291 -10.06 -6.09 12.12
C HIS A 291 -9.23 -5.75 13.35
N LEU A 292 -9.29 -4.50 13.78
CA LEU A 292 -8.45 -3.94 14.83
C LEU A 292 -9.32 -3.56 16.04
N VAL A 293 -9.07 -4.18 17.19
CA VAL A 293 -9.83 -3.99 18.42
C VAL A 293 -8.89 -3.72 19.60
N ALA A 294 -9.04 -2.55 20.22
CA ALA A 294 -8.38 -2.13 21.46
C ALA A 294 -9.20 -1.00 22.12
N PRO A 295 -8.87 -0.51 23.33
CA PRO A 295 -9.51 0.70 23.85
C PRO A 295 -9.43 1.87 22.86
N GLY A 296 -10.58 2.39 22.43
CA GLY A 296 -10.68 3.44 21.39
C GLY A 296 -10.74 2.93 19.94
N TRP A 297 -10.43 1.65 19.70
CA TRP A 297 -10.38 1.04 18.37
C TRP A 297 -11.35 -0.13 18.24
N ASN A 298 -12.20 -0.10 17.21
CA ASN A 298 -12.99 -1.25 16.79
C ASN A 298 -13.36 -1.02 15.33
N VAL A 299 -12.44 -1.37 14.43
CA VAL A 299 -12.53 -1.03 13.01
C VAL A 299 -12.16 -2.23 12.16
N ILE A 300 -12.99 -2.52 11.16
CA ILE A 300 -12.73 -3.57 10.17
C ILE A 300 -12.80 -2.98 8.77
N GLY A 301 -11.89 -3.43 7.92
CA GLY A 301 -11.87 -3.02 6.53
C GLY A 301 -10.56 -3.40 5.88
N GLY A 302 -10.20 -2.65 4.84
CA GLY A 302 -8.98 -2.86 4.09
C GLY A 302 -8.19 -1.57 3.90
N GLY A 303 -6.92 -1.77 3.59
CA GLY A 303 -6.01 -0.72 3.16
C GLY A 303 -4.81 -1.33 2.44
N GLU A 304 -3.92 -0.44 2.06
CA GLU A 304 -2.52 -0.69 1.72
C GLU A 304 -1.81 -1.51 2.82
N PRO A 305 -1.32 -2.75 2.56
CA PRO A 305 -0.78 -3.64 3.60
C PRO A 305 0.29 -3.03 4.50
N GLU A 306 1.20 -2.27 3.90
CA GLU A 306 2.31 -1.46 4.41
C GLU A 306 1.98 -0.23 5.28
N ILE A 307 0.72 0.21 5.32
CA ILE A 307 0.29 1.43 6.02
C ILE A 307 -0.61 0.99 7.18
N PRO A 308 -0.34 1.46 8.42
CA PRO A 308 -1.16 1.09 9.57
C PRO A 308 -2.60 1.60 9.45
N GLY A 309 -3.52 0.90 10.10
CA GLY A 309 -4.94 1.27 10.13
C GLY A 309 -5.74 0.74 8.94
N ILE A 310 -6.89 1.39 8.69
CA ILE A 310 -7.92 0.95 7.74
C ILE A 310 -8.40 2.17 6.92
N SER A 311 -8.09 2.19 5.63
CA SER A 311 -8.43 3.31 4.74
C SER A 311 -9.83 3.20 4.13
N ILE A 312 -10.38 1.99 4.02
CA ILE A 312 -11.74 1.70 3.56
C ILE A 312 -12.37 0.69 4.51
N GLY A 313 -13.47 1.03 5.16
CA GLY A 313 -14.04 0.14 6.16
C GLY A 313 -15.21 0.72 6.93
N HIS A 314 -15.47 0.12 8.08
CA HIS A 314 -16.49 0.57 9.00
C HIS A 314 -16.17 0.19 10.44
N ASN A 315 -16.92 0.81 11.36
CA ASN A 315 -16.92 0.50 12.78
C ASN A 315 -18.37 0.50 13.30
N GLY A 316 -18.54 0.44 14.62
CA GLY A 316 -19.86 0.50 15.27
C GLY A 316 -20.61 1.82 15.13
N TYR A 317 -20.00 2.87 14.56
CA TYR A 317 -20.55 4.21 14.45
C TYR A 317 -20.78 4.67 13.00
N GLY A 318 -19.93 4.26 12.05
CA GLY A 318 -20.00 4.70 10.67
C GLY A 318 -19.14 3.87 9.72
N ALA A 319 -19.26 4.17 8.43
CA ALA A 319 -18.51 3.56 7.34
C ALA A 319 -17.91 4.64 6.43
N TRP A 320 -16.77 4.35 5.82
CA TRP A 320 -16.06 5.23 4.91
C TRP A 320 -15.37 4.45 3.80
N GLY A 321 -15.01 5.16 2.74
CA GLY A 321 -14.33 4.60 1.60
C GLY A 321 -13.70 5.68 0.75
N LEU A 322 -13.02 5.27 -0.31
CA LEU A 322 -12.22 6.13 -1.16
C LEU A 322 -12.64 5.98 -2.63
N THR A 323 -12.50 7.04 -3.40
CA THR A 323 -12.62 7.04 -4.86
C THR A 323 -11.41 7.73 -5.47
N VAL A 324 -10.93 7.23 -6.61
CA VAL A 324 -9.86 7.86 -7.40
C VAL A 324 -10.35 9.12 -8.09
#